data_AF-A0A2T5YGC5-F1
#
_entry.id   AF-A0A2T5YGC5-F1
#
_cell.length_a   1.000
_cell.length_b   1.000
_cell.length_c   1.000
_cell.angle_alpha   90.00
_cell.angle_beta   90.00
_cell.angle_gamma   90.00
#
_symmetry.space_group_name_H-M   'P 1'
#
loop_
_entity.id
_entity.type
_entity.pdbx_description
1 polymer ?
#
loop_
_entity_poly.entity_id
_entity_poly.type
_entity_poly.pdbx_seq_one_letter_code
_entity_poly.pdbx_strand_id
1 'polypeptide(L)'
;MTQEQFRQDLRKNYERMAAFGVRKADAPYFLPPYEWYNKSITEWTAQEGLQLVNFSPGTRSTADYTWPEMGSRYLSSEKVYRSILEHEAKDPNGLNGFILLVHIGTDPRRTDKFYHRLDTLLAELKGKGYRFVTIDALLN
;
A
#
# COMPACT_ATOMS: atom_id res chain seq x y z
N MET A 1 -8.68 10.53 17.18
CA MET A 1 -7.28 10.16 17.47
C MET A 1 -6.53 11.41 17.89
N THR A 2 -5.80 11.36 18.99
CA THR A 2 -4.91 12.45 19.44
C THR A 2 -3.48 12.22 18.94
N GLN A 3 -2.66 13.27 18.97
CA GLN A 3 -1.23 13.17 18.63
C GLN A 3 -0.51 12.15 19.51
N GLU A 4 -0.82 12.09 20.80
CA GLU A 4 -0.21 11.15 21.72
C GLU A 4 -0.56 9.70 21.37
N GLN A 5 -1.83 9.44 21.03
CA GLN A 5 -2.28 8.11 20.59
C GLN A 5 -1.53 7.67 19.32
N PHE A 6 -1.42 8.56 18.33
CA PHE A 6 -0.65 8.30 17.11
C PHE A 6 0.81 7.95 17.42
N ARG A 7 1.47 8.77 18.24
CA ARG A 7 2.88 8.61 18.58
C ARG A 7 3.15 7.31 19.33
N GLN A 8 2.30 6.98 20.30
CA GLN A 8 2.43 5.74 21.06
C GLN A 8 2.23 4.52 20.17
N ASP A 9 1.24 4.55 19.28
CA ASP A 9 0.99 3.46 18.35
C ASP A 9 2.18 3.26 17.38
N LEU A 10 2.67 4.34 16.78
CA LEU A 10 3.84 4.32 15.90
C LEU A 10 5.10 3.78 16.61
N ARG A 11 5.39 4.24 17.83
CA ARG A 11 6.58 3.80 18.58
C ARG A 11 6.50 2.32 18.97
N LYS A 12 5.32 1.82 19.34
CA LYS A 12 5.11 0.39 19.61
C LYS A 12 5.39 -0.48 18.38
N ASN A 13 5.08 0.00 17.18
CA ASN A 13 5.43 -0.70 15.94
C ASN A 13 6.96 -0.79 15.80
N TYR A 14 7.71 0.29 16.03
CA TYR A 14 9.17 0.24 16.01
C TYR A 14 9.78 -0.64 17.10
N GLU A 15 9.22 -0.65 18.32
CA GLU A 15 9.63 -1.57 19.38
C GLU A 15 9.46 -3.03 18.95
N ARG A 16 8.34 -3.36 18.29
CA ARG A 16 8.09 -4.71 17.78
C ARG A 16 9.05 -5.09 16.66
N MET A 17 9.31 -4.16 15.72
CA MET A 17 10.24 -4.35 14.61
C MET A 17 11.71 -4.48 15.07
N ALA A 18 12.10 -3.78 16.13
CA ALA A 18 13.44 -3.86 16.70
C ALA A 18 13.80 -5.27 17.18
N ALA A 19 12.82 -6.04 17.69
CA ALA A 19 13.02 -7.44 18.05
C ALA A 19 13.39 -8.35 16.85
N PHE A 20 13.15 -7.88 15.62
CA PHE A 20 13.55 -8.53 14.37
C PHE A 20 14.75 -7.84 13.68
N GLY A 21 15.43 -6.92 14.39
CA GLY A 21 16.61 -6.22 13.87
C GLY A 21 16.32 -5.02 12.98
N VAL A 22 15.05 -4.60 12.84
CA VAL A 22 14.67 -3.43 12.03
C VAL A 22 14.60 -2.19 12.93
N ARG A 23 15.53 -1.25 12.74
CA ARG A 23 15.56 0.02 13.47
C ARG A 23 14.78 1.08 12.71
N LYS A 24 14.46 2.18 13.39
CA LYS A 24 13.76 3.32 12.78
C LYS A 24 14.48 3.89 11.55
N ALA A 25 15.82 3.93 11.58
CA ALA A 25 16.63 4.37 10.44
C ALA A 25 16.55 3.42 9.22
N ASP A 26 16.22 2.14 9.44
CA ASP A 26 16.07 1.15 8.37
C ASP A 26 14.66 1.22 7.72
N ALA A 27 13.70 1.90 8.36
CA ALA A 27 12.32 2.09 7.89
C ALA A 27 11.85 3.54 8.10
N PRO A 28 12.39 4.51 7.34
CA PRO A 28 12.11 5.95 7.54
C PRO A 28 10.79 6.41 6.90
N TYR A 29 9.94 5.48 6.44
CA TYR A 29 8.67 5.78 5.79
C TYR A 29 7.49 5.33 6.63
N PHE A 30 6.39 6.08 6.57
CA PHE A 30 5.15 5.74 7.23
C PHE A 30 3.96 5.81 6.26
N LEU A 31 3.22 4.71 6.13
CA LEU A 31 1.94 4.64 5.44
C LEU A 31 0.83 4.59 6.51
N PRO A 32 -0.05 5.60 6.60
CA PRO A 32 -1.07 5.64 7.65
C PRO A 32 -2.17 4.60 7.39
N PRO A 33 -2.77 4.02 8.45
CA PRO A 33 -3.96 3.18 8.32
C PRO A 33 -5.11 3.97 7.69
N TYR A 34 -5.93 3.29 6.88
CA TYR A 34 -6.99 3.91 6.07
C TYR A 34 -6.48 5.02 5.14
N GLU A 35 -5.16 5.02 4.89
CA GLU A 35 -4.49 5.94 3.99
C GLU A 35 -4.79 7.41 4.31
N TRP A 36 -4.99 7.70 5.61
CA TRP A 36 -5.35 9.01 6.14
C TRP A 36 -4.25 10.04 5.92
N TYR A 37 -4.33 10.70 4.78
CA TYR A 37 -3.47 11.80 4.39
C TYR A 37 -4.12 13.14 4.74
N ASN A 38 -3.88 13.60 5.97
CA ASN A 38 -4.39 14.89 6.45
C ASN A 38 -3.29 15.71 7.16
N LYS A 39 -3.58 16.98 7.44
CA LYS A 39 -2.63 17.93 8.02
C LYS A 39 -1.99 17.39 9.32
N SER A 40 -2.80 16.88 10.24
CA SER A 40 -2.32 16.38 11.53
C SER A 40 -1.39 15.18 11.37
N ILE A 41 -1.76 14.18 10.55
CA ILE A 41 -0.91 13.00 10.30
C ILE A 41 0.39 13.40 9.63
N THR A 42 0.35 14.33 8.68
CA THR A 42 1.55 14.86 8.00
C THR A 42 2.51 15.49 9.01
N GLU A 43 2.00 16.40 9.85
CA GLU A 43 2.79 17.09 10.87
C GLU A 43 3.37 16.12 11.91
N TRP A 44 2.56 15.20 12.43
CA TRP A 44 3.00 14.26 13.46
C TRP A 44 4.01 13.24 12.93
N THR A 45 3.84 12.79 11.68
CA THR A 45 4.81 11.89 11.02
C THR A 45 6.16 12.59 10.85
N ALA A 46 6.15 13.85 10.40
CA ALA A 46 7.37 14.64 10.26
C ALA A 46 8.06 14.93 11.61
N GLN A 47 7.29 15.20 12.67
CA GLN A 47 7.84 15.36 14.03
C GLN A 47 8.50 14.10 14.58
N GLU A 48 8.09 12.93 14.11
CA GLU A 48 8.75 11.67 14.40
C GLU A 48 9.92 11.39 13.45
N GLY A 49 10.30 12.31 12.57
CA GLY A 49 11.44 12.16 11.66
C GLY A 49 11.21 11.10 10.59
N LEU A 50 9.95 10.91 10.17
CA LEU A 50 9.55 9.97 9.12
C LEU A 50 9.00 10.70 7.91
N GLN A 51 9.11 10.08 6.74
CA GLN A 51 8.44 10.52 5.53
C GLN A 51 7.07 9.85 5.41
N LEU A 52 6.02 10.65 5.36
CA LEU A 52 4.67 10.16 5.07
C LEU A 52 4.61 9.74 3.59
N VAL A 53 4.11 8.53 3.32
CA VAL A 53 3.89 8.03 1.97
C VAL A 53 2.44 7.60 1.77
N ASN A 54 2.02 7.53 0.52
CA ASN A 54 0.70 7.01 0.14
C ASN A 54 0.78 6.26 -1.19
N PHE A 55 -0.26 5.50 -1.49
CA PHE A 55 -0.38 4.81 -2.78
C PHE A 55 -0.82 5.79 -3.89
N SER A 56 -0.56 5.42 -5.14
CA SER A 56 -1.01 6.18 -6.30
C SER A 56 -2.48 5.84 -6.62
N PRO A 57 -3.37 6.84 -6.79
CA PRO A 57 -4.78 6.58 -7.06
C PRO A 57 -5.04 6.14 -8.50
N GLY A 58 -6.17 5.46 -8.74
CA GLY A 58 -6.67 5.16 -10.09
C GLY A 58 -6.84 3.68 -10.41
N THR A 59 -5.99 2.81 -9.85
CA THR A 59 -6.02 1.36 -10.15
C THR A 59 -7.03 0.58 -9.33
N ARG A 60 -7.51 1.12 -8.20
CA ARG A 60 -8.35 0.43 -7.21
C ARG A 60 -7.69 -0.83 -6.61
N SER A 61 -6.36 -0.91 -6.64
CA SER A 61 -5.57 -1.99 -6.03
C SER A 61 -5.96 -2.23 -4.56
N THR A 62 -6.18 -1.14 -3.81
CA THR A 62 -6.56 -1.18 -2.39
C THR A 62 -7.94 -1.77 -2.11
N ALA A 63 -8.82 -1.94 -3.10
CA ALA A 63 -10.10 -2.61 -2.90
C ALA A 63 -9.96 -4.11 -2.66
N ASP A 64 -8.74 -4.65 -2.67
CA ASP A 64 -8.42 -6.03 -2.37
C ASP A 64 -8.68 -6.43 -0.91
N TYR A 65 -8.86 -5.49 0.02
CA TYR A 65 -9.30 -5.82 1.39
C TYR A 65 -10.78 -6.17 1.48
N THR A 66 -11.59 -5.78 0.49
CA THR A 66 -13.05 -5.93 0.55
C THR A 66 -13.47 -7.40 0.43
N TRP A 67 -14.63 -7.75 0.99
CA TRP A 67 -15.18 -9.12 0.94
C TRP A 67 -16.65 -9.11 0.51
N PRO A 68 -17.22 -10.23 0.02
CA PRO A 68 -18.51 -10.27 -0.68
C PRO A 68 -19.68 -9.58 0.04
N GLU A 69 -19.79 -9.75 1.35
CA GLU A 69 -20.87 -9.19 2.18
C GLU A 69 -20.80 -7.67 2.33
N MET A 70 -19.74 -7.01 1.85
CA MET A 70 -19.68 -5.55 1.75
C MET A 70 -20.53 -4.98 0.61
N GLY A 71 -21.16 -5.83 -0.22
CA GLY A 71 -22.11 -5.44 -1.25
C GLY A 71 -21.44 -4.68 -2.40
N SER A 72 -21.96 -3.52 -2.76
CA SER A 72 -21.44 -2.69 -3.87
C SER A 72 -19.99 -2.24 -3.69
N ARG A 73 -19.46 -2.30 -2.45
CA ARG A 73 -18.07 -1.98 -2.15
C ARG A 73 -17.12 -3.12 -2.49
N TYR A 74 -17.61 -4.36 -2.60
CA TYR A 74 -16.78 -5.52 -2.88
C TYR A 74 -16.24 -5.52 -4.31
N LEU A 75 -14.93 -5.72 -4.44
CA LEU A 75 -14.25 -5.92 -5.70
C LEU A 75 -13.46 -7.22 -5.68
N SER A 76 -13.88 -8.17 -6.53
CA SER A 76 -13.17 -9.45 -6.69
C SER A 76 -11.74 -9.23 -7.16
N SER A 77 -10.85 -10.15 -6.85
CA SER A 77 -9.44 -10.08 -7.25
C SER A 77 -9.26 -10.01 -8.76
N GLU A 78 -10.13 -10.64 -9.53
CA GLU A 78 -10.16 -10.52 -10.99
C GLU A 78 -10.47 -9.08 -11.44
N LYS A 79 -11.45 -8.42 -10.80
CA LYS A 79 -11.79 -7.03 -11.12
C LYS A 79 -10.69 -6.07 -10.69
N VAL A 80 -10.05 -6.30 -9.53
CA VAL A 80 -8.88 -5.53 -9.08
C VAL A 80 -7.74 -5.68 -10.09
N TYR A 81 -7.42 -6.91 -10.51
CA TYR A 81 -6.37 -7.22 -11.47
C TYR A 81 -6.59 -6.49 -12.80
N ARG A 82 -7.79 -6.63 -13.38
CA ARG A 82 -8.14 -5.93 -14.62
C ARG A 82 -8.08 -4.42 -14.46
N SER A 83 -8.53 -3.89 -13.33
CA SER A 83 -8.49 -2.45 -13.07
C SER A 83 -7.06 -1.89 -13.06
N ILE A 84 -6.08 -2.66 -12.58
CA ILE A 84 -4.65 -2.28 -12.64
C ILE A 84 -4.18 -2.22 -14.11
N LEU A 85 -4.43 -3.28 -14.88
CA LEU A 85 -3.98 -3.36 -16.28
C LEU A 85 -4.72 -2.39 -17.21
N GLU A 86 -6.00 -2.14 -16.94
CA GLU A 86 -6.78 -1.15 -17.69
C GLU A 86 -6.27 0.27 -17.45
N HIS A 87 -5.87 0.60 -16.21
CA HIS A 87 -5.24 1.89 -15.93
C HIS A 87 -3.89 1.98 -16.64
N GLU A 88 -3.06 0.93 -16.50
CA GLU A 88 -1.75 0.83 -17.15
C GLU A 88 -1.83 1.01 -18.67
N ALA A 89 -2.82 0.40 -19.34
CA ALA A 89 -2.99 0.50 -20.78
C ALA A 89 -3.55 1.86 -21.26
N LYS A 90 -4.23 2.61 -20.38
CA LYS A 90 -4.90 3.87 -20.72
C LYS A 90 -4.04 5.10 -20.45
N ASP A 91 -3.23 5.07 -19.39
CA ASP A 91 -2.36 6.20 -19.06
C ASP A 91 -1.15 6.23 -20.02
N PRO A 92 -0.81 7.38 -20.64
CA PRO A 92 0.35 7.48 -21.52
C PRO A 92 1.69 7.16 -20.83
N ASN A 93 1.76 7.24 -19.51
CA ASN A 93 2.92 6.86 -18.71
C ASN A 93 2.79 5.46 -18.09
N GLY A 94 1.67 4.76 -18.34
CA GLY A 94 1.35 3.47 -17.75
C GLY A 94 1.42 3.51 -16.23
N LEU A 95 2.22 2.60 -15.65
CA LEU A 95 2.47 2.54 -14.20
C LEU A 95 3.85 3.10 -13.80
N ASN A 96 4.49 3.91 -14.65
CA ASN A 96 5.79 4.50 -14.32
C ASN A 96 5.64 5.49 -13.15
N GLY A 97 6.36 5.25 -12.05
CA GLY A 97 6.24 6.05 -10.83
C GLY A 97 5.08 5.64 -9.91
N PHE A 98 4.35 4.57 -10.24
CA PHE A 98 3.13 4.19 -9.52
C PHE A 98 3.43 3.37 -8.25
N ILE A 99 2.78 3.74 -7.14
CA ILE A 99 2.80 2.95 -5.89
C ILE A 99 1.49 2.17 -5.80
N LEU A 100 1.55 0.86 -6.03
CA LEU A 100 0.42 -0.05 -5.80
C LEU A 100 0.37 -0.48 -4.34
N LEU A 101 -0.80 -0.45 -3.73
CA LEU A 101 -1.03 -0.94 -2.37
C LEU A 101 -1.97 -2.16 -2.41
N VAL A 102 -1.50 -3.25 -1.80
CA VAL A 102 -2.20 -4.54 -1.68
C VAL A 102 -2.02 -5.09 -0.27
N HIS A 103 -2.94 -5.94 0.18
CA HIS A 103 -3.02 -6.44 1.54
C HIS A 103 -2.75 -7.95 1.57
N ILE A 104 -1.67 -8.36 2.24
CA ILE A 104 -1.32 -9.77 2.45
C ILE A 104 -2.20 -10.47 3.50
N GLY A 105 -2.98 -9.71 4.27
CA GLY A 105 -3.86 -10.21 5.34
C GLY A 105 -5.25 -9.59 5.26
N THR A 106 -6.08 -10.08 4.34
CA THR A 106 -7.47 -9.60 4.16
C THR A 106 -8.45 -10.46 4.94
N ASP A 107 -9.66 -9.95 5.15
CA ASP A 107 -10.72 -10.62 5.93
C ASP A 107 -10.95 -12.07 5.48
N PRO A 108 -11.02 -13.06 6.39
CA PRO A 108 -11.17 -14.48 6.03
C PRO A 108 -12.39 -14.78 5.14
N ARG A 109 -13.41 -13.92 5.12
CA ARG A 109 -14.59 -14.05 4.24
C ARG A 109 -14.28 -13.78 2.77
N ARG A 110 -13.22 -13.03 2.46
CA ARG A 110 -12.72 -12.91 1.08
C ARG A 110 -11.98 -14.20 0.73
N THR A 111 -12.59 -15.07 -0.06
CA THR A 111 -11.99 -16.35 -0.49
C THR A 111 -11.06 -16.20 -1.69
N ASP A 112 -11.29 -15.20 -2.55
CA ASP A 112 -10.47 -14.89 -3.71
C ASP A 112 -9.38 -13.87 -3.34
N LYS A 113 -8.39 -14.28 -2.57
CA LYS A 113 -7.35 -13.37 -2.07
C LYS A 113 -6.47 -12.83 -3.19
N PHE A 114 -6.26 -11.51 -3.22
CA PHE A 114 -5.51 -10.88 -4.32
C PHE A 114 -4.04 -11.31 -4.35
N TYR A 115 -3.45 -11.62 -3.20
CA TYR A 115 -2.07 -12.13 -3.14
C TYR A 115 -1.87 -13.44 -3.91
N HIS A 116 -2.91 -14.21 -4.23
CA HIS A 116 -2.81 -15.37 -5.15
C HIS A 116 -2.63 -14.98 -6.63
N ARG A 117 -2.84 -13.71 -6.98
CA ARG A 117 -2.64 -13.14 -8.33
C ARG A 117 -1.34 -12.34 -8.43
N LEU A 118 -0.63 -12.14 -7.31
CA LEU A 118 0.52 -11.23 -7.26
C LEU A 118 1.62 -11.69 -8.21
N ASP A 119 1.97 -12.98 -8.21
CA ASP A 119 2.99 -13.53 -9.13
C ASP A 119 2.63 -13.31 -10.60
N THR A 120 1.37 -13.52 -10.96
CA THR A 120 0.86 -13.28 -12.32
C THR A 120 0.99 -11.81 -12.70
N LEU A 121 0.55 -10.89 -11.83
CA LEU A 121 0.65 -9.45 -12.07
C LEU A 121 2.11 -9.01 -12.23
N LEU A 122 2.98 -9.46 -11.33
CA LEU A 122 4.40 -9.13 -11.37
C LEU A 122 5.06 -9.65 -12.65
N ALA A 123 4.74 -10.87 -13.08
CA ALA A 123 5.26 -11.44 -14.33
C ALA A 123 4.77 -10.66 -15.56
N GLU A 124 3.48 -10.30 -15.62
CA GLU A 124 2.94 -9.52 -16.73
C GLU A 124 3.61 -8.14 -16.81
N LEU A 125 3.71 -7.42 -15.70
CA LEU A 125 4.32 -6.09 -15.68
C LEU A 125 5.83 -6.16 -16.00
N LYS A 126 6.56 -7.17 -15.49
CA LYS A 126 7.97 -7.39 -15.91
C LYS A 126 8.08 -7.67 -17.40
N GLY A 127 7.17 -8.46 -17.97
CA GLY A 127 7.10 -8.73 -19.41
C GLY A 127 6.86 -7.48 -20.25
N LYS A 128 6.19 -6.47 -19.69
CA LYS A 128 6.00 -5.13 -20.28
C LYS A 128 7.17 -4.17 -20.04
N GLY A 129 8.23 -4.61 -19.37
CA GLY A 129 9.44 -3.82 -19.12
C GLY A 129 9.43 -3.03 -17.81
N TYR A 130 8.42 -3.19 -16.95
CA TYR A 130 8.42 -2.56 -15.63
C TYR A 130 9.47 -3.16 -14.71
N ARG A 131 10.08 -2.30 -13.89
CA ARG A 131 10.95 -2.70 -12.79
C ARG A 131 10.27 -2.36 -11.47
N PHE A 132 10.24 -3.33 -10.57
CA PHE A 132 9.78 -3.11 -9.19
C PHE A 132 10.97 -2.68 -8.35
N VAL A 133 10.81 -1.56 -7.66
CA VAL A 133 11.82 -0.98 -6.79
C VAL A 133 11.22 -0.77 -5.40
N THR A 134 12.08 -0.61 -4.40
CA THR A 134 11.67 -0.23 -3.05
C THR A 134 11.26 1.25 -3.01
N ILE A 135 10.53 1.64 -1.96
CA ILE A 135 10.01 3.02 -1.82
C ILE A 135 11.15 4.05 -1.75
N ASP A 136 12.26 3.72 -1.10
CA ASP A 136 13.45 4.56 -1.05
C ASP A 136 14.09 4.75 -2.43
N ALA A 137 14.12 3.72 -3.27
CA ALA A 137 14.64 3.84 -4.64
C ALA A 137 13.69 4.59 -5.59
N LEU A 138 12.40 4.69 -5.25
CA LEU A 138 11.40 5.41 -6.04
C LEU A 138 11.37 6.91 -5.73
N LEU A 139 11.56 7.28 -4.46
CA LEU A 139 11.36 8.65 -3.96
C LEU A 139 12.66 9.45 -3.78
N ASN A 140 13.83 8.83 -4.00
CA ASN A 140 15.14 9.48 -3.97
C ASN A 140 15.78 9.51 -5.37
#